data_AF-A0AAU7JLZ6-F1
#
_entry.id   AF-A0AAU7JLZ6-F1
#
_cell.length_a   1.000
_cell.length_b   1.000
_cell.length_c   1.000
_cell.angle_alpha   90.00
_cell.angle_beta   90.00
_cell.angle_gamma   90.00
#
_symmetry.space_group_name_H-M   'P 1'
#
loop_
_entity.id
_entity.type
_entity.pdbx_description
1 polymer ?
#
loop_
_entity_poly.entity_id
_entity_poly.type
_entity_poly.pdbx_seq_one_letter_code
_entity_poly.pdbx_strand_id
1 'polypeptide(L)'
;MAALLAFGLSLSTSAPAVAEVSARCRVPDVYVALPADLKRTERLIDRERPVKLLVLGPSIGGPGVLPEQRRTRLHQELSKRLPAVKFEFVDDGPPSGLAQNDFNNLRAAVSSGEPDLVLWQVGAPDALAMADPEEFGRTLKDAADWLKARNVDFILIDPPFAPSVRHEKLYWRIVGKIREVSDRAGLNLFRRYAAMQYLEFERQKLREEPADAGSRRVCMSELVAEAIVRAVTR
;
A
#
# COMPACT_ATOMS: atom_id res chain seq x y z
N MET A 1 53.23 -8.04 44.90
CA MET A 1 52.78 -8.39 43.54
C MET A 1 51.31 -8.03 43.43
N ALA A 2 50.99 -6.94 42.74
CA ALA A 2 49.60 -6.50 42.49
C ALA A 2 49.27 -6.81 41.03
N ALA A 3 48.22 -7.60 40.80
CA ALA A 3 47.72 -7.93 39.47
C ALA A 3 46.52 -7.03 39.14
N LEU A 4 46.67 -6.21 38.09
CA LEU A 4 45.61 -5.40 37.49
C LEU A 4 44.87 -6.25 36.46
N LEU A 5 43.59 -6.52 36.70
CA LEU A 5 42.68 -7.14 35.73
C LEU A 5 42.01 -6.03 34.91
N ALA A 6 42.35 -5.97 33.62
CA ALA A 6 41.69 -5.09 32.66
C ALA A 6 40.38 -5.73 32.17
N PHE A 7 39.25 -5.09 32.48
CA PHE A 7 37.93 -5.47 31.98
C PHE A 7 37.73 -4.83 30.61
N GLY A 8 37.78 -5.62 29.54
CA GLY A 8 37.44 -5.16 28.19
C GLY A 8 35.93 -5.05 28.03
N LEU A 9 35.39 -3.83 27.97
CA LEU A 9 34.03 -3.61 27.52
C LEU A 9 33.94 -3.82 26.00
N SER A 10 33.29 -4.90 25.58
CA SER A 10 32.82 -5.03 24.19
C SER A 10 31.59 -4.16 23.99
N LEU A 11 31.72 -3.12 23.18
CA LEU A 11 30.60 -2.33 22.68
C LEU A 11 29.94 -3.09 21.52
N SER A 12 28.82 -3.75 21.81
CA SER A 12 27.93 -4.29 20.78
C SER A 12 27.22 -3.13 20.08
N THR A 13 27.66 -2.76 18.88
CA THR A 13 26.92 -1.86 17.99
C THR A 13 25.72 -2.60 17.40
N SER A 14 24.55 -2.44 18.03
CA SER A 14 23.28 -2.83 17.43
C SER A 14 22.97 -1.88 16.28
N ALA A 15 23.17 -2.34 15.04
CA ALA A 15 22.62 -1.67 13.87
C ALA A 15 21.08 -1.54 14.06
N PRO A 16 20.46 -0.39 13.70
CA PRO A 16 19.02 -0.28 13.75
C PRO A 16 18.43 -1.33 12.80
N ALA A 17 17.73 -2.31 13.37
CA ALA A 17 16.98 -3.27 12.58
C ALA A 17 15.89 -2.50 11.82
N VAL A 18 16.03 -2.36 10.50
CA VAL A 18 14.94 -1.90 9.64
C VAL A 18 13.80 -2.89 9.85
N ALA A 19 12.63 -2.41 10.26
CA ALA A 19 11.52 -3.30 10.59
C ALA A 19 11.10 -4.13 9.36
N GLU A 20 11.46 -5.42 9.35
CA GLU A 20 11.11 -6.34 8.28
C GLU A 20 9.62 -6.73 8.30
N VAL A 21 9.12 -7.23 7.17
CA VAL A 21 7.80 -7.87 7.12
C VAL A 21 7.79 -9.14 7.99
N SER A 22 6.82 -9.21 8.90
CA SER A 22 6.62 -10.33 9.80
C SER A 22 6.45 -11.64 9.04
N ALA A 23 6.99 -12.74 9.60
CA ALA A 23 7.03 -14.04 8.92
C ALA A 23 5.66 -14.51 8.41
N ARG A 24 4.60 -14.26 9.21
CA ARG A 24 3.20 -14.60 8.86
C ARG A 24 2.60 -13.77 7.73
N CYS A 25 3.18 -12.61 7.43
CA CYS A 25 2.71 -11.69 6.40
C CYS A 25 3.58 -11.75 5.14
N ARG A 26 4.65 -12.55 5.13
CA ARG A 26 5.57 -12.66 4.00
C ARG A 26 4.85 -13.22 2.77
N VAL A 27 5.04 -12.55 1.65
CA VAL A 27 4.52 -12.94 0.32
C VAL A 27 5.66 -12.90 -0.70
N PRO A 28 5.51 -13.53 -1.88
CA PRO A 28 6.45 -13.37 -2.98
C PRO A 28 6.69 -11.90 -3.35
N ASP A 29 7.95 -11.53 -3.59
CA ASP A 29 8.36 -10.14 -3.85
C ASP A 29 7.62 -9.49 -5.01
N VAL A 30 7.26 -10.28 -6.02
CA VAL A 30 6.52 -9.82 -7.21
C VAL A 30 5.15 -9.20 -6.89
N TYR A 31 4.63 -9.37 -5.67
CA TYR A 31 3.37 -8.75 -5.24
C TYR A 31 3.55 -7.39 -4.54
N VAL A 32 4.77 -7.09 -4.06
CA VAL A 32 5.10 -5.87 -3.30
C VAL A 32 6.13 -4.99 -4.00
N ALA A 33 6.93 -5.55 -4.91
CA ALA A 33 7.95 -4.83 -5.63
C ALA A 33 7.33 -3.84 -6.63
N LEU A 34 7.69 -2.57 -6.48
CA LEU A 34 7.29 -1.50 -7.39
C LEU A 34 8.33 -1.34 -8.51
N PRO A 35 7.93 -1.23 -9.79
CA PRO A 35 8.87 -1.13 -10.91
C PRO A 35 9.65 0.20 -10.94
N ALA A 36 9.11 1.27 -10.35
CA ALA A 36 9.74 2.59 -10.34
C ALA A 36 9.83 3.18 -8.93
N ASP A 37 10.85 4.03 -8.71
CA ASP A 37 11.08 4.71 -7.44
C ASP A 37 10.07 5.84 -7.21
N LEU A 38 9.79 6.13 -5.94
CA LEU A 38 8.92 7.23 -5.54
C LEU A 38 9.77 8.49 -5.33
N LYS A 39 10.25 9.05 -6.45
CA LYS A 39 11.30 10.09 -6.46
C LYS A 39 10.95 11.34 -5.66
N ARG A 40 9.68 11.72 -5.57
CA ARG A 40 9.30 12.88 -4.74
C ARG A 40 9.38 12.52 -3.26
N THR A 41 8.84 11.36 -2.90
CA THR A 41 8.79 10.84 -1.54
C THR A 41 10.21 10.61 -1.00
N GLU A 42 11.05 9.96 -1.78
CA GLU A 42 12.49 9.76 -1.51
C GLU A 42 13.19 11.08 -1.21
N ARG A 43 13.08 12.08 -2.09
CA ARG A 43 13.70 13.40 -1.88
C ARG A 43 13.23 14.11 -0.61
N LEU A 44 11.99 13.89 -0.17
CA LEU A 44 11.48 14.48 1.07
C LEU A 44 12.07 13.76 2.28
N ILE A 45 12.17 12.43 2.22
CA ILE A 45 12.80 11.59 3.24
C ILE A 45 14.27 11.97 3.42
N ASP A 46 15.04 12.04 2.33
CA ASP A 46 16.46 12.41 2.36
C ASP A 46 16.73 13.81 2.95
N ARG A 47 15.74 14.69 2.86
CA ARG A 47 15.80 16.07 3.36
C ARG A 47 15.14 16.23 4.72
N GLU A 48 14.76 15.13 5.38
CA GLU A 48 14.08 15.10 6.67
C GLU A 48 12.81 15.97 6.67
N ARG A 49 12.10 16.01 5.55
CA ARG A 49 10.86 16.77 5.39
C ARG A 49 9.65 15.85 5.65
N PRO A 50 8.55 16.39 6.22
CA PRO A 50 7.32 15.65 6.32
C PRO A 50 6.82 15.18 4.94
N VAL A 51 6.27 13.97 4.89
CA VAL A 51 5.65 13.40 3.70
C VAL A 51 4.14 13.37 3.90
N LYS A 52 3.39 14.00 2.99
CA LYS A 52 1.93 14.00 2.97
C LYS A 52 1.40 12.84 2.12
N LEU A 53 0.56 11.99 2.71
CA LEU A 53 -0.04 10.84 2.05
C LEU A 53 -1.55 11.05 1.88
N LEU A 54 -2.03 10.79 0.67
CA LEU A 54 -3.45 10.61 0.40
C LEU A 54 -3.73 9.13 0.23
N VAL A 55 -4.68 8.58 1.00
CA VAL A 55 -5.12 7.17 0.86
C VAL A 55 -6.57 7.14 0.44
N LEU A 56 -6.82 6.81 -0.83
CA LEU A 56 -8.13 6.79 -1.44
C LEU A 56 -8.67 5.35 -1.57
N GLY A 57 -9.99 5.22 -1.55
CA GLY A 57 -10.69 3.98 -1.90
C GLY A 57 -11.29 3.20 -0.72
N PRO A 58 -12.23 2.26 -1.01
CA PRO A 58 -13.11 1.67 -0.02
C PRO A 58 -12.36 0.89 1.05
N SER A 59 -12.82 1.04 2.30
CA SER A 59 -12.29 0.31 3.47
C SER A 59 -12.48 -1.19 3.30
N ILE A 60 -11.40 -1.88 2.97
CA ILE A 60 -11.41 -3.34 2.96
C ILE A 60 -10.90 -3.82 4.30
N GLY A 61 -11.84 -3.91 5.23
CA GLY A 61 -11.82 -4.82 6.35
C GLY A 61 -13.17 -5.51 6.57
N GLY A 62 -14.21 -5.17 5.80
CA GLY A 62 -15.60 -5.49 6.09
C GLY A 62 -16.32 -4.31 6.76
N PRO A 63 -17.62 -4.43 7.06
CA PRO A 63 -18.41 -3.40 7.72
C PRO A 63 -17.73 -2.92 9.03
N GLY A 64 -17.72 -1.60 9.28
CA GLY A 64 -17.26 -1.02 10.56
C GLY A 64 -15.79 -0.64 10.67
N VAL A 65 -14.97 -0.79 9.61
CA VAL A 65 -13.58 -0.29 9.61
C VAL A 65 -13.55 1.15 9.11
N LEU A 66 -13.39 2.10 10.04
CA LEU A 66 -13.27 3.51 9.71
C LEU A 66 -11.99 3.78 8.89
N PRO A 67 -12.02 4.70 7.90
CA PRO A 67 -10.84 5.13 7.13
C PRO A 67 -9.65 5.50 8.03
N GLU A 68 -9.92 6.07 9.20
CA GLU A 68 -8.94 6.44 10.22
C GLU A 68 -8.13 5.24 10.72
N GLN A 69 -8.75 4.07 10.96
CA GLN A 69 -8.03 2.89 11.47
C GLN A 69 -7.00 2.35 10.47
N ARG A 70 -7.28 2.46 9.16
CA ARG A 70 -6.32 2.10 8.09
C ARG A 70 -5.12 3.04 8.12
N ARG A 71 -5.38 4.35 8.15
CA ARG A 71 -4.33 5.38 8.19
C ARG A 71 -3.46 5.21 9.43
N THR A 72 -4.05 4.96 10.59
CA THR A 72 -3.33 4.72 11.84
C THR A 72 -2.38 3.52 11.76
N ARG A 73 -2.82 2.38 11.21
CA ARG A 73 -1.94 1.20 11.08
C ARG A 73 -0.83 1.41 10.06
N LEU A 74 -1.15 1.98 8.89
CA LEU A 74 -0.13 2.30 7.89
C LEU A 74 0.89 3.31 8.45
N HIS A 75 0.42 4.34 9.16
CA HIS A 75 1.27 5.29 9.85
C HIS A 75 2.22 4.59 10.83
N GLN A 76 1.70 3.69 11.68
CA GLN A 76 2.53 2.92 12.62
C GLN A 76 3.60 2.09 11.90
N GLU A 77 3.24 1.39 10.82
CA GLU A 77 4.19 0.56 10.07
C GLU A 77 5.23 1.38 9.32
N LEU A 78 4.87 2.57 8.82
CA LEU A 78 5.79 3.52 8.21
C LEU A 78 6.74 4.13 9.27
N SER A 79 6.22 4.61 10.40
CA SER A 79 7.02 5.19 11.48
C SER A 79 7.98 4.19 12.12
N LYS A 80 7.63 2.89 12.17
CA LYS A 80 8.56 1.84 12.62
C LYS A 80 9.74 1.65 11.66
N ARG A 81 9.51 1.76 10.34
CA ARG A 81 10.52 1.54 9.30
C ARG A 81 11.37 2.77 9.02
N LEU A 82 10.77 3.95 9.13
CA LEU A 82 11.37 5.26 8.86
C LEU A 82 11.13 6.19 10.07
N PRO A 83 11.81 5.95 11.21
CA PRO A 83 11.53 6.66 12.47
C PRO A 83 11.89 8.16 12.43
N ALA A 84 12.77 8.57 11.52
CA ALA A 84 13.13 9.98 11.32
C ALA A 84 12.13 10.76 10.44
N VAL A 85 11.18 10.07 9.79
CA VAL A 85 10.26 10.69 8.84
C VAL A 85 8.90 10.95 9.49
N LYS A 86 8.42 12.18 9.36
CA LYS A 86 7.05 12.53 9.77
C LYS A 86 6.08 12.26 8.61
N PHE A 87 5.09 11.40 8.85
CA PHE A 87 4.03 11.12 7.88
C PHE A 87 2.75 11.83 8.27
N GLU A 88 2.14 12.55 7.33
CA GLU A 88 0.89 13.28 7.52
C GLU A 88 -0.14 12.75 6.52
N PHE A 89 -1.37 12.51 6.97
CA PHE A 89 -2.43 12.04 6.07
C PHE A 89 -3.35 13.18 5.67
N VAL A 90 -3.54 13.32 4.37
CA VAL A 90 -4.51 14.23 3.75
C VAL A 90 -5.90 13.58 3.79
N ASP A 91 -6.92 14.39 4.00
CA ASP A 91 -8.32 13.97 3.93
C ASP A 91 -8.66 13.45 2.53
N ASP A 92 -9.26 12.25 2.47
CA ASP A 92 -9.66 11.57 1.24
C ASP A 92 -11.06 11.97 0.75
N GLY A 93 -11.75 12.83 1.50
CA GLY A 93 -13.11 13.25 1.23
C GLY A 93 -14.11 12.11 1.44
N PRO A 94 -15.39 12.32 1.08
CA PRO A 94 -16.41 11.29 1.23
C PRO A 94 -16.13 10.10 0.29
N PRO A 95 -16.34 8.85 0.72
CA PRO A 95 -16.19 7.69 -0.16
C PRO A 95 -17.09 7.81 -1.39
N SER A 96 -16.53 7.64 -2.59
CA SER A 96 -17.26 7.92 -3.84
C SER A 96 -17.56 6.69 -4.71
N GLY A 97 -16.93 5.55 -4.40
CA GLY A 97 -17.27 4.25 -4.95
C GLY A 97 -16.47 3.91 -6.20
N LEU A 98 -17.02 4.21 -7.38
CA LEU A 98 -16.43 3.85 -8.68
C LEU A 98 -15.18 4.68 -8.99
N ALA A 99 -14.26 4.13 -9.80
CA ALA A 99 -13.00 4.78 -10.13
C ALA A 99 -13.16 6.18 -10.74
N GLN A 100 -14.21 6.38 -11.54
CA GLN A 100 -14.53 7.68 -12.14
C GLN A 100 -14.80 8.76 -11.08
N ASN A 101 -15.55 8.40 -10.04
CA ASN A 101 -15.88 9.31 -8.95
C ASN A 101 -14.67 9.53 -8.06
N ASP A 102 -13.92 8.44 -7.78
CA ASP A 102 -12.72 8.50 -6.95
C ASP A 102 -11.67 9.41 -7.61
N PHE A 103 -11.58 9.41 -8.94
CA PHE A 103 -10.69 10.35 -9.63
C PHE A 103 -11.10 11.83 -9.44
N ASN A 104 -12.40 12.14 -9.35
CA ASN A 104 -12.85 13.50 -9.01
C ASN A 104 -12.42 13.90 -7.60
N ASN A 105 -12.61 13.01 -6.63
CA ASN A 105 -12.18 13.22 -5.25
C ASN A 105 -10.66 13.37 -5.15
N LEU A 106 -9.91 12.54 -5.87
CA LEU A 106 -8.47 12.61 -5.97
C LEU A 106 -8.02 14.00 -6.44
N ARG A 107 -8.63 14.53 -7.51
CA ARG A 107 -8.30 15.87 -8.01
C ARG A 107 -8.58 16.94 -6.97
N ALA A 108 -9.73 16.87 -6.28
CA ALA A 108 -10.08 17.82 -5.23
C ALA A 108 -9.09 17.77 -4.05
N ALA A 109 -8.79 16.56 -3.55
CA ALA A 109 -7.87 16.34 -2.43
C ALA A 109 -6.43 16.74 -2.78
N VAL A 110 -5.99 16.50 -4.02
CA VAL A 110 -4.66 16.93 -4.47
C VAL A 110 -4.59 18.46 -4.58
N SER A 111 -5.65 19.11 -5.04
CA SER A 111 -5.71 20.58 -5.14
C SER A 111 -5.78 21.28 -3.77
N SER A 112 -6.36 20.66 -2.74
CA SER A 112 -6.51 21.28 -1.42
C SER A 112 -5.43 20.87 -0.43
N GLY A 113 -4.99 19.61 -0.45
CA GLY A 113 -4.05 19.05 0.53
C GLY A 113 -2.61 18.94 0.07
N GLU A 114 -2.38 19.01 -1.25
CA GLU A 114 -1.05 18.87 -1.89
C GLU A 114 -0.26 17.64 -1.37
N PRO A 115 -0.80 16.41 -1.52
CA PRO A 115 -0.11 15.20 -1.09
C PRO A 115 1.15 14.97 -1.95
N ASP A 116 2.15 14.34 -1.33
CA ASP A 116 3.38 13.94 -1.99
C ASP A 116 3.27 12.54 -2.60
N LEU A 117 2.48 11.68 -1.96
CA LEU A 117 2.22 10.30 -2.36
C LEU A 117 0.72 10.00 -2.29
N VAL A 118 0.16 9.48 -3.38
CA VAL A 118 -1.22 8.98 -3.45
C VAL A 118 -1.22 7.46 -3.48
N LEU A 119 -1.93 6.84 -2.55
CA LEU A 119 -2.25 5.42 -2.52
C LEU A 119 -3.72 5.24 -2.89
N TRP A 120 -4.02 4.69 -4.07
CA TRP A 120 -5.41 4.50 -4.50
C TRP A 120 -5.79 3.03 -4.54
N GLN A 121 -6.64 2.63 -3.59
CA GLN A 121 -7.29 1.31 -3.59
C GLN A 121 -8.49 1.33 -4.52
N VAL A 122 -8.42 0.58 -5.62
CA VAL A 122 -9.38 0.74 -6.72
C VAL A 122 -9.93 -0.60 -7.20
N GLY A 123 -11.09 -0.57 -7.87
CA GLY A 123 -11.60 -1.69 -8.65
C GLY A 123 -12.60 -2.60 -7.95
N ALA A 124 -12.65 -2.64 -6.62
CA ALA A 124 -13.63 -3.50 -5.93
C ALA A 124 -15.08 -3.06 -6.17
N PRO A 125 -15.43 -1.75 -6.06
CA PRO A 125 -16.76 -1.26 -6.42
C PRO A 125 -17.05 -1.39 -7.91
N ASP A 126 -16.07 -1.11 -8.76
CA ASP A 126 -16.19 -1.22 -10.23
C ASP A 126 -16.48 -2.66 -10.67
N ALA A 127 -15.83 -3.63 -10.04
CA ALA A 127 -16.06 -5.04 -10.28
C ALA A 127 -17.48 -5.49 -9.87
N LEU A 128 -17.98 -4.99 -8.73
CA LEU A 128 -19.34 -5.27 -8.28
C LEU A 128 -20.40 -4.62 -9.16
N ALA A 129 -20.11 -3.41 -9.66
CA ALA A 129 -20.95 -2.69 -10.61
C ALA A 129 -20.86 -3.24 -12.04
N MET A 130 -20.00 -4.24 -12.30
CA MET A 130 -19.72 -4.77 -13.64
C MET A 130 -19.34 -3.66 -14.64
N ALA A 131 -18.53 -2.70 -14.19
CA ALA A 131 -18.06 -1.59 -15.01
C ALA A 131 -17.34 -2.09 -16.29
N ASP A 132 -17.41 -1.29 -17.36
CA ASP A 132 -16.67 -1.56 -18.58
C ASP A 132 -15.16 -1.50 -18.30
N PRO A 133 -14.39 -2.58 -18.56
CA PRO A 133 -12.97 -2.59 -18.26
C PRO A 133 -12.17 -1.55 -19.06
N GLU A 134 -12.57 -1.21 -20.29
CA GLU A 134 -11.81 -0.22 -21.06
C GLU A 134 -12.02 1.20 -20.56
N GLU A 135 -13.25 1.56 -20.18
CA GLU A 135 -13.55 2.84 -19.53
C GLU A 135 -12.84 2.94 -18.18
N PHE A 136 -12.94 1.90 -17.36
CA PHE A 136 -12.22 1.82 -16.09
C PHE A 136 -10.70 2.00 -16.30
N GLY A 137 -10.12 1.30 -17.28
CA GLY A 137 -8.70 1.38 -17.59
C GLY A 137 -8.26 2.76 -18.07
N ARG A 138 -9.08 3.44 -18.89
CA ARG A 138 -8.85 4.85 -19.29
C ARG A 138 -8.79 5.76 -18.08
N THR A 139 -9.71 5.62 -17.13
CA THR A 139 -9.73 6.43 -15.91
C THR A 139 -8.46 6.25 -15.07
N LEU A 140 -7.96 5.02 -14.93
CA LEU A 140 -6.69 4.78 -14.22
C LEU A 140 -5.51 5.45 -14.91
N LYS A 141 -5.44 5.37 -16.24
CA LYS A 141 -4.39 6.00 -17.03
C LYS A 141 -4.46 7.52 -16.92
N ASP A 142 -5.63 8.11 -17.06
CA ASP A 142 -5.83 9.56 -16.99
C ASP A 142 -5.47 10.10 -15.61
N ALA A 143 -5.79 9.38 -14.54
CA ALA A 143 -5.38 9.74 -13.19
C ALA A 143 -3.86 9.69 -13.01
N ALA A 144 -3.20 8.65 -13.53
CA ALA A 144 -1.76 8.53 -13.46
C ALA A 144 -1.04 9.65 -14.23
N ASP A 145 -1.49 9.96 -15.46
CA ASP A 145 -0.93 11.06 -16.26
C ASP A 145 -1.14 12.41 -15.56
N TRP A 146 -2.32 12.62 -14.97
CA TRP A 146 -2.64 13.86 -14.25
C TRP A 146 -1.79 14.07 -12.99
N LEU A 147 -1.54 13.00 -12.22
CA LEU A 147 -0.65 13.03 -11.03
C LEU A 147 0.81 13.22 -11.42
N LYS A 148 1.26 12.53 -12.48
CA LYS A 148 2.62 12.68 -13.02
C LYS A 148 2.90 14.11 -13.46
N ALA A 149 1.94 14.75 -14.15
CA ALA A 149 2.05 16.15 -14.55
C ALA A 149 2.18 17.13 -13.37
N ARG A 150 1.83 16.70 -12.15
CA ARG A 150 1.93 17.47 -10.90
C ARG A 150 3.11 17.05 -10.03
N ASN A 151 3.95 16.13 -10.52
CA ASN A 151 5.07 15.57 -9.75
C ASN A 151 4.58 15.05 -8.39
N VAL A 152 3.50 14.27 -8.39
CA VAL A 152 2.97 13.55 -7.21
C VAL A 152 3.23 12.07 -7.43
N ASP A 153 3.83 11.40 -6.45
CA ASP A 153 4.06 9.96 -6.53
C ASP A 153 2.75 9.20 -6.39
N PHE A 154 2.64 8.05 -7.04
CA PHE A 154 1.38 7.33 -7.15
C PHE A 154 1.56 5.82 -7.09
N ILE A 155 0.77 5.15 -6.24
CA ILE A 155 0.68 3.69 -6.17
C ILE A 155 -0.79 3.28 -6.32
N LEU A 156 -1.04 2.40 -7.28
CA LEU A 156 -2.29 1.67 -7.40
C LEU A 156 -2.28 0.46 -6.46
N ILE A 157 -3.41 0.20 -5.81
CA ILE A 157 -3.65 -0.98 -4.99
C ILE A 157 -4.88 -1.68 -5.56
N ASP A 158 -4.70 -2.88 -6.10
CA ASP A 158 -5.80 -3.65 -6.70
C ASP A 158 -6.78 -4.21 -5.63
N PRO A 159 -7.94 -4.75 -6.04
CA PRO A 159 -8.93 -5.29 -5.14
C PRO A 159 -8.39 -6.38 -4.20
N PRO A 160 -9.04 -6.60 -3.05
CA PRO A 160 -8.64 -7.66 -2.14
C PRO A 160 -9.08 -9.02 -2.66
N PHE A 161 -8.35 -10.07 -2.28
CA PHE A 161 -8.89 -11.43 -2.40
C PHE A 161 -9.89 -11.71 -1.27
N ALA A 162 -11.00 -12.36 -1.60
CA ALA A 162 -12.07 -12.69 -0.67
C ALA A 162 -12.58 -14.10 -1.00
N PRO A 163 -12.26 -15.13 -0.20
CA PRO A 163 -12.42 -16.54 -0.60
C PRO A 163 -13.84 -16.95 -1.02
N SER A 164 -14.86 -16.29 -0.46
CA SER A 164 -16.27 -16.55 -0.75
C SER A 164 -16.80 -15.86 -2.01
N VAL A 165 -15.99 -15.02 -2.68
CA VAL A 165 -16.37 -14.30 -3.88
C VAL A 165 -16.12 -15.16 -5.12
N ARG A 166 -17.06 -15.12 -6.08
CA ARG A 166 -16.91 -15.75 -7.39
C ARG A 166 -15.99 -14.90 -8.28
N HIS A 167 -14.68 -15.00 -8.04
CA HIS A 167 -13.68 -14.11 -8.64
C HIS A 167 -13.71 -14.06 -10.16
N GLU A 168 -13.91 -15.20 -10.83
CA GLU A 168 -13.96 -15.26 -12.30
C GLU A 168 -15.08 -14.39 -12.89
N LYS A 169 -16.19 -14.27 -12.15
CA LYS A 169 -17.34 -13.49 -12.58
C LYS A 169 -17.23 -12.02 -12.21
N LEU A 170 -16.65 -11.74 -11.05
CA LEU A 170 -16.65 -10.39 -10.47
C LEU A 170 -15.31 -9.69 -10.67
N TYR A 171 -14.19 -10.26 -10.21
CA TYR A 171 -12.94 -9.53 -10.02
C TYR A 171 -11.94 -9.69 -11.16
N TRP A 172 -11.89 -10.83 -11.84
CA TRP A 172 -10.80 -11.12 -12.79
C TRP A 172 -10.68 -10.11 -13.93
N ARG A 173 -11.80 -9.61 -14.47
CA ARG A 173 -11.77 -8.60 -15.54
C ARG A 173 -11.15 -7.29 -15.07
N ILE A 174 -11.51 -6.83 -13.87
CA ILE A 174 -10.99 -5.59 -13.30
C ILE A 174 -9.54 -5.76 -12.83
N VAL A 175 -9.21 -6.80 -12.06
CA VAL A 175 -7.84 -7.08 -11.61
C VAL A 175 -6.89 -7.24 -12.81
N GLY A 176 -7.31 -7.98 -13.84
CA GLY A 176 -6.56 -8.14 -15.08
C GLY A 176 -6.34 -6.82 -15.81
N LYS A 177 -7.38 -5.98 -15.90
CA LYS A 177 -7.28 -4.66 -16.52
C LYS A 177 -6.38 -3.69 -15.75
N ILE A 178 -6.43 -3.68 -14.42
CA ILE A 178 -5.50 -2.88 -13.59
C ILE A 178 -4.06 -3.26 -13.94
N ARG A 179 -3.76 -4.57 -13.95
CA ARG A 179 -2.43 -5.07 -14.30
C ARG A 179 -2.02 -4.67 -15.71
N GLU A 180 -2.90 -4.85 -16.70
CA GLU A 180 -2.64 -4.46 -18.09
C GLU A 180 -2.29 -2.97 -18.22
N VAL A 181 -3.05 -2.09 -17.57
CA VAL A 181 -2.80 -0.64 -17.59
C VAL A 181 -1.50 -0.31 -16.87
N SER A 182 -1.26 -0.90 -15.70
CA SER A 182 -0.03 -0.70 -14.94
C SER A 182 1.21 -1.12 -15.73
N ASP A 183 1.18 -2.29 -16.37
CA ASP A 183 2.31 -2.80 -17.16
C ASP A 183 2.55 -1.90 -18.40
N ARG A 184 1.50 -1.45 -19.10
CA ARG A 184 1.63 -0.59 -20.29
C ARG A 184 2.07 0.83 -19.98
N ALA A 185 1.57 1.41 -18.88
CA ALA A 185 1.87 2.79 -18.50
C ALA A 185 3.04 2.91 -17.52
N GLY A 186 3.65 1.79 -17.10
CA GLY A 186 4.75 1.76 -16.15
C GLY A 186 4.34 2.26 -14.75
N LEU A 187 3.13 1.94 -14.31
CA LEU A 187 2.60 2.40 -13.03
C LEU A 187 3.06 1.50 -11.89
N ASN A 188 3.31 2.11 -10.73
CA ASN A 188 3.54 1.36 -9.50
C ASN A 188 2.23 0.70 -9.04
N LEU A 189 2.20 -0.64 -9.09
CA LEU A 189 1.07 -1.47 -8.69
C LEU A 189 1.44 -2.38 -7.52
N PHE A 190 0.79 -2.18 -6.38
CA PHE A 190 0.79 -3.13 -5.28
C PHE A 190 -0.30 -4.18 -5.52
N ARG A 191 0.10 -5.45 -5.66
CA ARG A 191 -0.79 -6.55 -6.06
C ARG A 191 -1.45 -7.21 -4.85
N ARG A 192 -2.30 -6.45 -4.17
CA ARG A 192 -3.07 -6.85 -3.00
C ARG A 192 -3.87 -8.14 -3.23
N TYR A 193 -4.53 -8.29 -4.37
CA TYR A 193 -5.30 -9.48 -4.71
C TYR A 193 -4.41 -10.73 -4.60
N ALA A 194 -3.27 -10.70 -5.28
CA ALA A 194 -2.35 -11.84 -5.34
C ALA A 194 -1.68 -12.11 -3.99
N ALA A 195 -1.27 -11.06 -3.27
CA ALA A 195 -0.73 -11.18 -1.92
C ALA A 195 -1.74 -11.82 -0.95
N MET A 196 -3.00 -11.34 -0.94
CA MET A 196 -4.04 -11.89 -0.08
C MET A 196 -4.44 -13.31 -0.47
N GLN A 197 -4.47 -13.63 -1.76
CA GLN A 197 -4.73 -14.99 -2.25
C GLN A 197 -3.64 -15.96 -1.80
N TYR A 198 -2.36 -15.54 -1.90
CA TYR A 198 -1.22 -16.33 -1.42
C TYR A 198 -1.31 -16.60 0.08
N LEU A 199 -1.54 -15.56 0.88
CA LEU A 199 -1.66 -15.71 2.34
C LEU A 199 -2.84 -16.62 2.74
N GLU A 200 -3.96 -16.54 2.03
CA GLU A 200 -5.08 -17.45 2.26
C GLU A 200 -4.71 -18.90 1.95
N PHE A 201 -4.03 -19.15 0.83
CA PHE A 201 -3.60 -20.48 0.45
C PHE A 201 -2.62 -21.09 1.47
N GLU A 202 -1.63 -20.32 1.92
CA GLU A 202 -0.68 -20.78 2.95
C GLU A 202 -1.38 -21.07 4.27
N ARG A 203 -2.33 -20.23 4.69
CA ARG A 203 -3.15 -20.47 5.90
C ARG A 203 -3.92 -21.79 5.80
N GLN A 204 -4.58 -22.05 4.67
CA GLN A 204 -5.34 -23.29 4.44
C GLN A 204 -4.44 -24.52 4.48
N LYS A 205 -3.24 -24.43 3.89
CA LYS A 205 -2.22 -25.50 3.91
C LYS A 205 -1.77 -25.83 5.33
N LEU A 206 -1.61 -24.81 6.18
CA LEU A 206 -1.22 -24.96 7.58
C LEU A 206 -2.37 -25.40 8.50
N ARG A 207 -3.60 -25.52 7.97
CA ARG A 207 -4.82 -25.84 8.74
C ARG A 207 -5.04 -24.91 9.93
N GLU A 208 -4.57 -23.68 9.82
CA GLU A 208 -4.83 -22.68 10.85
C GLU A 208 -6.33 -22.39 10.88
N GLU A 209 -6.90 -22.31 12.09
CA GLU A 209 -8.25 -21.78 12.33
C GLU A 209 -8.47 -20.49 11.53
N PRO A 210 -9.72 -20.15 11.15
CA PRO A 210 -9.99 -18.90 10.45
C PRO A 210 -9.35 -17.76 11.23
N ALA A 211 -8.30 -17.17 10.65
CA ALA A 211 -7.63 -16.03 11.26
C ALA A 211 -8.73 -15.00 11.57
N ASP A 212 -8.78 -14.50 12.82
CA ASP A 212 -9.63 -13.37 13.16
C ASP A 212 -9.48 -12.34 12.03
N ALA A 213 -10.60 -11.78 11.56
CA ALA A 213 -10.61 -10.85 10.44
C ALA A 213 -9.60 -9.69 10.67
N GLY A 214 -9.23 -9.40 11.92
CA GLY A 214 -8.15 -8.51 12.32
C GLY A 214 -6.74 -8.91 11.82
N SER A 215 -6.37 -10.19 11.81
CA SER A 215 -5.02 -10.68 11.44
C SER A 215 -4.71 -10.46 9.94
N ARG A 216 -5.68 -10.72 9.05
CA ARG A 216 -5.57 -10.46 7.59
C ARG A 216 -5.42 -8.97 7.27
N ARG A 217 -6.04 -8.09 8.08
CA ARG A 217 -5.94 -6.63 7.91
C ARG A 217 -4.56 -6.11 8.31
N VAL A 218 -3.87 -6.74 9.26
CA VAL A 218 -2.54 -6.30 9.72
C VAL A 218 -1.49 -6.42 8.61
N CYS A 219 -1.47 -7.54 7.88
CA CYS A 219 -0.47 -7.77 6.85
C CYS A 219 -0.51 -6.73 5.73
N MET A 220 -1.68 -6.17 5.39
CA MET A 220 -1.75 -5.22 4.28
C MET A 220 -1.07 -3.89 4.61
N SER A 221 -1.17 -3.40 5.85
CA SER A 221 -0.46 -2.17 6.23
C SER A 221 1.05 -2.39 6.24
N GLU A 222 1.48 -3.56 6.69
CA GLU A 222 2.89 -3.97 6.73
C GLU A 222 3.49 -4.08 5.32
N LEU A 223 2.78 -4.78 4.41
CA LEU A 223 3.24 -4.99 3.04
C LEU A 223 3.22 -3.69 2.21
N VAL A 224 2.24 -2.81 2.42
CA VAL A 224 2.22 -1.49 1.75
C VAL A 224 3.35 -0.60 2.27
N ALA A 225 3.59 -0.59 3.59
CA ALA A 225 4.73 0.14 4.15
C ALA A 225 6.06 -0.39 3.61
N GLU A 226 6.22 -1.72 3.52
CA GLU A 226 7.39 -2.35 2.90
C GLU A 226 7.58 -1.93 1.44
N ALA A 227 6.51 -1.94 0.64
CA ALA A 227 6.56 -1.54 -0.77
C ALA A 227 7.01 -0.08 -0.94
N ILE A 228 6.51 0.82 -0.07
CA ILE A 228 6.92 2.23 -0.06
C ILE A 228 8.39 2.36 0.33
N VAL A 229 8.81 1.72 1.43
CA VAL A 229 10.19 1.80 1.94
C VAL A 229 11.18 1.29 0.89
N ARG A 230 10.93 0.12 0.29
CA ARG A 230 11.77 -0.41 -0.80
C ARG A 230 11.85 0.48 -2.02
N ALA A 231 10.91 1.39 -2.23
CA ALA A 231 10.86 2.28 -3.39
C ALA A 231 11.43 3.68 -3.10
N VAL A 232 11.80 3.98 -1.84
CA VAL A 232 12.40 5.26 -1.42
C VAL A 232 13.79 5.10 -0.80
N THR A 233 14.30 3.88 -0.69
CA THR A 233 15.63 3.58 -0.14
C THR A 233 16.51 2.79 -1.12
N ARG A 234 16.35 3.01 -2.43
CA ARG A 234 17.10 2.27 -3.45
C ARG A 234 18.47 2.89 -3.73
#